data_AF-X1NPT5-F1
#
_entry.id   AF-X1NPT5-F1
#
_cell.length_a   1.000
_cell.length_b   1.000
_cell.length_c   1.000
_cell.angle_alpha   90.00
_cell.angle_beta   90.00
_cell.angle_gamma   90.00
#
_symmetry.space_group_name_H-M   'P 1'
#
loop_
_entity.id
_entity.type
_entity.pdbx_description
1 polymer ?
#
loop_
_entity_poly.entity_id
_entity_poly.type
_entity_poly.pdbx_seq_one_letter_code
_entity_poly.pdbx_strand_id
1 'polypeptide(L)'
;ALNLFTQYLVDYYGVKILKDSLQSSKIGISSINYALEKNGFKEDFSQIFTDWTISVLVNNCNLGEKYCYKNENLKSLKIVPESNFLSTAIESSLSVYSRIKDWSARWQRLFGGKGGLTFKFSGREGVKFKVPYVLCDYANNCSVKFFNLDEQQKGEVIIPEFTSKYSSLTLIPSVQNKLSGFTDNEPTYLFSWDVKIKEVSKDDPELIKKLLAQIASLKAEIARLQAQINALLGKEQTQVSCLRFESNLYYGMRNNSEVRCL
;
A
#
# COMPACT_ATOMS: atom_id res chain seq x y z
N ALA A 1 26.47 3.28 -5.87
CA ALA A 1 25.04 3.25 -6.21
C ALA A 1 24.79 2.75 -7.64
N LEU A 2 25.35 3.40 -8.68
CA LEU A 2 25.09 3.05 -10.09
C LEU A 2 25.34 1.57 -10.42
N ASN A 3 26.52 1.02 -10.06
CA ASN A 3 26.83 -0.39 -10.28
C ASN A 3 25.78 -1.33 -9.65
N LEU A 4 25.37 -1.06 -8.40
CA LEU A 4 24.35 -1.85 -7.70
C LEU A 4 23.00 -1.82 -8.42
N PHE A 5 22.56 -0.64 -8.88
CA PHE A 5 21.35 -0.52 -9.67
C PHE A 5 21.45 -1.26 -11.01
N THR A 6 22.59 -1.18 -11.70
CA THR A 6 22.80 -1.90 -12.96
C THR A 6 22.79 -3.41 -12.77
N GLN A 7 23.41 -3.93 -11.69
CA GLN A 7 23.36 -5.35 -11.35
C GLN A 7 21.91 -5.79 -11.09
N TYR A 8 21.16 -5.01 -10.32
CA TYR A 8 19.73 -5.25 -10.10
C TYR A 8 18.94 -5.26 -11.42
N LEU A 9 19.15 -4.27 -12.28
CA LEU A 9 18.48 -4.19 -13.59
C LEU A 9 18.77 -5.43 -14.45
N VAL A 10 20.02 -5.88 -14.49
CA VAL A 10 20.41 -7.07 -15.26
C VAL A 10 19.86 -8.36 -14.66
N ASP A 11 19.84 -8.49 -13.33
CA ASP A 11 19.32 -9.66 -12.62
C ASP A 11 17.85 -9.95 -12.99
N TYR A 12 17.02 -8.90 -13.13
CA TYR A 12 15.58 -9.06 -13.34
C TYR A 12 15.12 -8.86 -14.78
N TYR A 13 15.83 -8.08 -15.56
CA TYR A 13 15.40 -7.69 -16.91
C TYR A 13 16.38 -8.14 -18.00
N GLY A 14 17.55 -8.63 -17.61
CA GLY A 14 18.56 -9.19 -18.51
C GLY A 14 19.43 -8.15 -19.19
N VAL A 15 20.60 -8.60 -19.67
CA VAL A 15 21.59 -7.75 -20.35
C VAL A 15 21.06 -7.09 -21.63
N LYS A 16 20.00 -7.66 -22.22
CA LYS A 16 19.39 -7.14 -23.44
C LYS A 16 18.81 -5.73 -23.24
N ILE A 17 18.34 -5.38 -22.04
CA ILE A 17 17.90 -4.02 -21.72
C ILE A 17 19.04 -3.01 -21.91
N LEU A 18 20.23 -3.33 -21.41
CA LEU A 18 21.39 -2.45 -21.57
C LEU A 18 21.79 -2.33 -23.05
N LYS A 19 21.82 -3.47 -23.76
CA LYS A 19 22.15 -3.48 -25.20
C LYS A 19 21.18 -2.61 -26.01
N ASP A 20 19.87 -2.85 -25.87
CA ASP A 20 18.84 -2.12 -26.61
C ASP A 20 18.77 -0.65 -26.21
N SER A 21 19.01 -0.32 -24.94
CA SER A 21 19.10 1.06 -24.45
C SER A 21 20.28 1.81 -25.10
N LEU A 22 21.47 1.21 -25.13
CA LEU A 22 22.68 1.80 -25.71
C LEU A 22 22.63 1.91 -27.24
N GLN A 23 21.91 1.02 -27.92
CA GLN A 23 21.75 1.05 -29.38
C GLN A 23 20.61 1.98 -29.83
N SER A 24 19.81 2.50 -28.90
CA SER A 24 18.74 3.44 -29.22
C SER A 24 19.27 4.86 -29.43
N SER A 25 18.54 5.69 -30.18
CA SER A 25 18.80 7.13 -30.27
C SER A 25 18.28 7.93 -29.07
N LYS A 26 17.65 7.26 -28.08
CA LYS A 26 17.15 7.88 -26.86
C LYS A 26 18.30 8.03 -25.85
N ILE A 27 18.14 8.95 -24.90
CA ILE A 27 19.19 9.26 -23.91
C ILE A 27 18.63 9.07 -22.50
N GLY A 28 19.48 8.56 -21.59
CA GLY A 28 19.17 8.45 -20.17
C GLY A 28 17.99 7.53 -19.88
N ILE A 29 17.09 7.97 -19.00
CA ILE A 29 15.93 7.17 -18.55
C ILE A 29 15.03 6.78 -19.72
N SER A 30 14.86 7.66 -20.70
CA SER A 30 14.05 7.40 -21.90
C SER A 30 14.58 6.23 -22.73
N SER A 31 15.90 5.98 -22.76
CA SER A 31 16.45 4.82 -23.48
C SER A 31 16.23 3.51 -22.74
N ILE A 32 16.25 3.54 -21.40
CA ILE A 32 15.94 2.36 -20.58
C ILE A 32 14.45 2.00 -20.72
N ASN A 33 13.55 2.99 -20.62
CA ASN A 33 12.11 2.76 -20.81
C ASN A 33 11.80 2.20 -22.21
N TYR A 34 12.43 2.77 -23.25
CA TYR A 34 12.33 2.22 -24.61
C TYR A 34 12.77 0.75 -24.67
N ALA A 35 13.89 0.40 -24.05
CA ALA A 35 14.39 -0.96 -24.05
C ALA A 35 13.48 -1.92 -23.27
N LEU A 36 12.91 -1.49 -22.14
CA LEU A 36 11.96 -2.27 -21.36
C LEU A 36 10.70 -2.60 -22.17
N GLU A 37 10.09 -1.57 -22.77
CA GLU A 37 8.89 -1.72 -23.62
C GLU A 37 9.17 -2.61 -24.83
N LYS A 38 10.28 -2.37 -25.54
CA LYS A 38 10.71 -3.18 -26.69
C LYS A 38 10.88 -4.66 -26.34
N ASN A 39 11.23 -4.98 -25.09
CA ASN A 39 11.43 -6.35 -24.61
C ASN A 39 10.19 -6.91 -23.89
N GLY A 40 9.05 -6.23 -23.95
CA GLY A 40 7.77 -6.73 -23.44
C GLY A 40 7.59 -6.63 -21.94
N PHE A 41 8.46 -5.87 -21.25
CA PHE A 41 8.28 -5.56 -19.83
C PHE A 41 7.20 -4.49 -19.66
N LYS A 42 6.40 -4.63 -18.60
CA LYS A 42 5.33 -3.68 -18.26
C LYS A 42 5.83 -2.59 -17.33
N GLU A 43 6.90 -2.90 -16.58
CA GLU A 43 7.51 -1.98 -15.65
C GLU A 43 8.32 -0.91 -16.37
N ASP A 44 8.24 0.31 -15.85
CA ASP A 44 9.07 1.43 -16.26
C ASP A 44 10.23 1.65 -15.27
N PHE A 45 11.13 2.57 -15.63
CA PHE A 45 12.24 2.95 -14.78
C PHE A 45 11.81 3.45 -13.39
N SER A 46 10.63 4.08 -13.28
CA SER A 46 10.09 4.57 -12.00
C SER A 46 9.78 3.42 -11.05
N GLN A 47 9.09 2.39 -11.54
CA GLN A 47 8.79 1.18 -10.78
C GLN A 47 10.06 0.43 -10.41
N ILE A 48 10.97 0.21 -11.37
CA ILE A 48 12.23 -0.50 -11.15
C ILE A 48 13.10 0.22 -10.11
N PHE A 49 13.19 1.54 -10.18
CA PHE A 49 13.93 2.34 -9.21
C PHE A 49 13.31 2.20 -7.81
N THR A 50 11.98 2.25 -7.71
CA THR A 50 11.27 2.06 -6.44
C THR A 50 11.58 0.69 -5.85
N ASP A 51 11.46 -0.38 -6.64
CA ASP A 51 11.75 -1.73 -6.18
C ASP A 51 13.21 -1.87 -5.74
N TRP A 52 14.15 -1.34 -6.53
CA TRP A 52 15.58 -1.35 -6.17
C TRP A 52 15.86 -0.65 -4.83
N THR A 53 15.19 0.49 -4.55
CA THR A 53 15.36 1.19 -3.26
C THR A 53 14.87 0.36 -2.07
N ILE A 54 13.88 -0.52 -2.27
CA ILE A 54 13.42 -1.48 -1.27
C ILE A 54 14.45 -2.63 -1.18
N SER A 55 14.92 -3.15 -2.31
CA SER A 55 15.87 -4.28 -2.39
C SER A 55 17.18 -3.99 -1.66
N VAL A 56 17.74 -2.78 -1.79
CA VAL A 56 18.97 -2.42 -1.08
C VAL A 56 18.79 -2.36 0.44
N LEU A 57 17.57 -2.14 0.94
CA LEU A 57 17.26 -2.15 2.36
C LEU A 57 17.05 -3.58 2.88
N VAL A 58 16.13 -4.32 2.26
CA VAL A 58 15.65 -5.59 2.83
C VAL A 58 16.44 -6.79 2.33
N ASN A 59 16.83 -6.77 1.05
CA ASN A 59 17.48 -7.82 0.29
C ASN A 59 16.96 -9.23 0.65
N ASN A 60 15.66 -9.44 0.44
CA ASN A 60 14.95 -10.65 0.84
C ASN A 60 13.83 -10.97 -0.16
N CYS A 61 14.04 -12.02 -0.96
CA CYS A 61 13.09 -12.43 -2.00
C CYS A 61 11.74 -12.95 -1.45
N ASN A 62 11.68 -13.33 -0.17
CA ASN A 62 10.44 -13.77 0.47
C ASN A 62 9.44 -12.63 0.67
N LEU A 63 9.89 -11.37 0.61
CA LEU A 63 9.02 -10.18 0.67
C LEU A 63 8.41 -9.84 -0.71
N GLY A 64 8.93 -10.47 -1.76
CA GLY A 64 8.62 -10.19 -3.15
C GLY A 64 9.84 -10.53 -4.01
N GLU A 65 9.63 -11.17 -5.15
CA GLU A 65 10.74 -11.63 -6.00
C GLU A 65 11.69 -10.48 -6.36
N LYS A 66 11.17 -9.27 -6.52
CA LYS A 66 11.90 -8.04 -6.88
C LYS A 66 12.67 -7.42 -5.71
N TYR A 67 12.45 -7.81 -4.45
CA TYR A 67 13.03 -7.14 -3.27
C TYR A 67 14.37 -7.74 -2.81
N CYS A 68 15.14 -8.30 -3.74
CA CYS A 68 16.46 -8.86 -3.47
C CYS A 68 17.39 -8.71 -4.68
N TYR A 69 18.63 -9.16 -4.54
CA TYR A 69 19.52 -9.41 -5.67
C TYR A 69 19.49 -10.90 -6.03
N LYS A 70 19.58 -11.22 -7.33
CA LYS A 70 19.82 -12.59 -7.79
C LYS A 70 21.32 -12.90 -7.82
N ASN A 71 22.16 -11.89 -7.95
CA ASN A 71 23.62 -12.02 -7.86
C ASN A 71 24.04 -12.52 -6.45
N GLU A 72 24.64 -13.71 -6.40
CA GLU A 72 25.12 -14.36 -5.17
C GLU A 72 26.08 -13.48 -4.34
N ASN A 73 26.91 -12.68 -5.00
CA ASN A 73 27.88 -11.80 -4.32
C ASN A 73 27.21 -10.61 -3.63
N LEU A 74 25.93 -10.36 -3.91
CA LEU A 74 25.16 -9.25 -3.35
C LEU A 74 24.11 -9.71 -2.35
N LYS A 75 23.99 -11.01 -2.03
CA LYS A 75 22.96 -11.53 -1.10
C LYS A 75 23.02 -10.96 0.32
N SER A 76 24.21 -10.62 0.80
CA SER A 76 24.39 -10.02 2.14
C SER A 76 24.35 -8.49 2.12
N LEU A 77 24.29 -7.87 0.95
CA LEU A 77 24.29 -6.42 0.82
C LEU A 77 23.00 -5.86 1.43
N LYS A 78 23.14 -5.03 2.45
CA LYS A 78 22.06 -4.21 2.99
C LYS A 78 22.63 -2.86 3.39
N ILE A 79 21.90 -1.80 3.08
CA ILE A 79 22.25 -0.48 3.58
C ILE A 79 21.81 -0.33 5.03
N VAL A 80 22.47 0.57 5.75
CA VAL A 80 22.08 0.94 7.11
C VAL A 80 21.22 2.21 7.04
N PRO A 81 19.95 2.18 7.50
CA PRO A 81 19.08 3.35 7.49
C PRO A 81 19.47 4.36 8.58
N GLU A 82 19.17 5.64 8.33
CA GLU A 82 19.21 6.71 9.33
C GLU A 82 18.21 6.37 10.45
N SER A 83 18.69 6.31 11.70
CA SER A 83 17.93 5.78 12.82
C SER A 83 17.34 6.89 13.68
N ASN A 84 16.04 6.81 13.95
CA ASN A 84 15.26 7.76 14.73
C ASN A 84 14.59 7.02 15.90
N PHE A 85 14.99 7.34 17.11
CA PHE A 85 14.43 6.73 18.32
C PHE A 85 13.25 7.54 18.85
N LEU A 86 12.19 6.84 19.22
CA LEU A 86 11.03 7.40 19.89
C LEU A 86 11.07 7.02 21.37
N SER A 87 10.95 8.00 22.26
CA SER A 87 11.00 7.78 23.71
C SER A 87 9.88 6.83 24.15
N THR A 88 10.22 5.85 24.98
CA THR A 88 9.28 4.85 25.53
C THR A 88 8.62 5.30 26.84
N ALA A 89 9.11 6.39 27.45
CA ALA A 89 8.68 6.85 28.77
C ALA A 89 7.39 7.68 28.73
N ILE A 90 7.13 8.38 27.62
CA ILE A 90 5.99 9.29 27.44
C ILE A 90 5.44 9.19 26.02
N GLU A 91 4.25 9.74 25.80
CA GLU A 91 3.81 10.05 24.44
C GLU A 91 4.89 10.88 23.73
N SER A 92 5.25 10.45 22.53
CA SER A 92 6.35 11.05 21.79
C SER A 92 5.89 11.46 20.41
N SER A 93 6.26 12.67 20.02
CA SER A 93 6.17 13.13 18.64
C SER A 93 7.55 13.46 18.10
N LEU A 94 7.79 13.11 16.84
CA LEU A 94 9.02 13.45 16.13
C LEU A 94 8.66 14.02 14.77
N SER A 95 9.25 15.17 14.44
CA SER A 95 9.14 15.82 13.14
C SER A 95 10.52 15.91 12.52
N VAL A 96 10.66 15.43 11.29
CA VAL A 96 11.92 15.49 10.55
C VAL A 96 11.69 16.19 9.22
N TYR A 97 12.57 17.15 8.92
CA TYR A 97 12.61 17.88 7.66
C TYR A 97 13.86 17.47 6.90
N SER A 98 13.72 17.21 5.61
CA SER A 98 14.83 16.78 4.78
C SER A 98 14.72 17.26 3.34
N ARG A 99 15.82 17.09 2.62
CA ARG A 99 16.00 17.43 1.21
C ARG A 99 16.42 16.21 0.42
N ILE A 100 15.88 16.09 -0.78
CA ILE A 100 16.14 14.97 -1.69
C ILE A 100 16.20 15.45 -3.14
N LYS A 101 17.11 14.89 -3.93
CA LYS A 101 17.22 15.16 -5.38
C LYS A 101 16.34 14.19 -6.17
N ASP A 102 16.10 14.50 -7.44
CA ASP A 102 15.55 13.53 -8.39
C ASP A 102 16.38 12.23 -8.42
N TRP A 103 15.69 11.11 -8.59
CA TRP A 103 16.27 9.75 -8.64
C TRP A 103 17.20 9.43 -7.48
N SER A 104 16.84 9.94 -6.30
CA SER A 104 17.48 9.64 -5.02
C SER A 104 16.43 9.10 -4.05
N ALA A 105 16.90 8.32 -3.08
CA ALA A 105 16.08 7.81 -1.98
C ALA A 105 16.75 8.11 -0.64
N ARG A 106 15.96 8.17 0.42
CA ARG A 106 16.46 8.12 1.81
C ARG A 106 15.90 6.90 2.51
N TRP A 107 16.54 6.45 3.57
CA TRP A 107 16.07 5.33 4.38
C TRP A 107 16.10 5.74 5.83
N GLN A 108 14.93 5.87 6.43
CA GLN A 108 14.75 6.46 7.74
C GLN A 108 13.98 5.48 8.63
N ARG A 109 14.70 4.84 9.54
CA ARG A 109 14.19 3.83 10.46
C ARG A 109 13.72 4.48 11.75
N LEU A 110 12.54 4.09 12.19
CA LEU A 110 11.90 4.45 13.45
C LEU A 110 11.73 3.22 14.31
N PHE A 111 12.04 3.35 15.59
CA PHE A 111 11.92 2.29 16.59
C PHE A 111 11.73 2.89 17.99
N GLY A 112 11.29 2.07 18.93
CA GLY A 112 10.91 2.53 20.27
C GLY A 112 9.46 3.04 20.34
N GLY A 113 9.21 3.94 21.28
CA GLY A 113 7.88 4.43 21.61
C GLY A 113 7.05 3.48 22.48
N LYS A 114 5.81 3.87 22.76
CA LYS A 114 4.81 3.04 23.45
C LYS A 114 3.40 3.22 22.87
N GLY A 115 2.87 2.19 22.22
CA GLY A 115 1.48 2.16 21.73
C GLY A 115 1.32 2.13 20.22
N GLY A 116 0.26 2.80 19.74
CA GLY A 116 -0.04 2.95 18.32
C GLY A 116 0.76 4.08 17.69
N LEU A 117 1.03 3.96 16.39
CA LEU A 117 1.83 4.92 15.63
C LEU A 117 0.98 5.57 14.53
N THR A 118 0.90 6.90 14.53
CA THR A 118 0.39 7.69 13.42
C THR A 118 1.56 8.33 12.71
N PHE A 119 1.72 8.05 11.41
CA PHE A 119 2.78 8.59 10.58
C PHE A 119 2.17 9.47 9.50
N LYS A 120 2.63 10.70 9.39
CA LYS A 120 2.25 11.63 8.33
C LYS A 120 3.47 11.97 7.48
N PHE A 121 3.32 11.87 6.18
CA PHE A 121 4.31 12.30 5.20
C PHE A 121 3.80 13.55 4.49
N SER A 122 4.68 14.51 4.23
CA SER A 122 4.37 15.72 3.47
C SER A 122 5.48 16.02 2.49
N GLY A 123 5.20 15.82 1.20
CA GLY A 123 6.05 16.24 0.09
C GLY A 123 5.72 17.65 -0.40
N ARG A 124 6.52 18.15 -1.34
CA ARG A 124 6.21 19.34 -2.12
C ARG A 124 5.19 19.02 -3.22
N GLU A 125 4.13 19.80 -3.31
CA GLU A 125 3.13 19.71 -4.39
C GLU A 125 3.78 19.78 -5.78
N GLY A 126 3.28 18.97 -6.73
CA GLY A 126 3.81 18.86 -8.08
C GLY A 126 5.12 18.07 -8.22
N VAL A 127 5.71 17.60 -7.12
CA VAL A 127 6.87 16.69 -7.14
C VAL A 127 6.40 15.27 -6.99
N LYS A 128 6.83 14.37 -7.88
CA LYS A 128 6.42 12.95 -7.85
C LYS A 128 7.18 12.18 -6.77
N PHE A 129 6.61 12.08 -5.57
CA PHE A 129 7.15 11.24 -4.51
C PHE A 129 6.66 9.79 -4.64
N LYS A 130 7.56 8.85 -4.36
CA LYS A 130 7.22 7.45 -4.05
C LYS A 130 7.72 7.15 -2.64
N VAL A 131 6.82 6.67 -1.79
CA VAL A 131 7.09 6.51 -0.36
C VAL A 131 6.69 5.11 0.12
N PRO A 132 7.46 4.07 -0.26
CA PRO A 132 7.38 2.79 0.41
C PRO A 132 7.81 2.91 1.88
N TYR A 133 7.30 1.99 2.69
CA TYR A 133 7.77 1.75 4.04
C TYR A 133 7.80 0.25 4.35
N VAL A 134 8.75 -0.14 5.20
CA VAL A 134 8.93 -1.52 5.62
C VAL A 134 8.65 -1.62 7.11
N LEU A 135 7.71 -2.48 7.49
CA LEU A 135 7.42 -2.84 8.87
C LEU A 135 8.07 -4.18 9.18
N CYS A 136 8.86 -4.25 10.26
CA CYS A 136 9.46 -5.51 10.71
C CYS A 136 9.04 -5.81 12.15
N ASP A 137 8.69 -7.06 12.42
CA ASP A 137 8.40 -7.56 13.77
C ASP A 137 9.69 -7.84 14.57
N TYR A 138 9.55 -8.37 15.78
CA TYR A 138 10.68 -8.74 16.63
C TYR A 138 11.38 -10.05 16.21
N ALA A 139 10.73 -10.85 15.36
CA ALA A 139 11.32 -12.03 14.72
C ALA A 139 11.97 -11.69 13.36
N ASN A 140 12.00 -10.40 12.99
CA ASN A 140 12.51 -9.89 11.72
C ASN A 140 11.70 -10.35 10.49
N ASN A 141 10.43 -10.73 10.67
CA ASN A 141 9.51 -10.86 9.57
C ASN A 141 9.06 -9.46 9.16
N CYS A 142 9.31 -9.10 7.91
CA CYS A 142 9.01 -7.78 7.40
C CYS A 142 7.82 -7.80 6.44
N SER A 143 7.22 -6.64 6.22
CA SER A 143 6.24 -6.41 5.16
C SER A 143 6.51 -5.05 4.51
N VAL A 144 6.41 -5.01 3.18
CA VAL A 144 6.56 -3.79 2.39
C VAL A 144 5.19 -3.23 2.10
N LYS A 145 5.01 -1.93 2.33
CA LYS A 145 3.77 -1.20 2.09
C LYS A 145 4.08 0.15 1.46
N PHE A 146 3.06 0.84 0.97
CA PHE A 146 3.20 2.12 0.29
C PHE A 146 2.26 3.15 0.92
N PHE A 147 2.73 4.39 1.03
CA PHE A 147 1.83 5.50 1.30
C PHE A 147 0.96 5.78 0.07
N ASN A 148 -0.32 6.00 0.31
CA ASN A 148 -1.20 6.64 -0.66
C ASN A 148 -1.07 8.15 -0.45
N LEU A 149 -0.45 8.82 -1.43
CA LEU A 149 -0.30 10.27 -1.40
C LEU A 149 -1.44 10.94 -2.16
N ASP A 150 -1.95 12.04 -1.60
CA ASP A 150 -2.92 12.91 -2.27
C ASP A 150 -2.27 13.80 -3.34
N GLU A 151 -3.08 14.63 -3.99
CA GLU A 151 -2.61 15.58 -5.02
C GLU A 151 -1.59 16.58 -4.46
N GLN A 152 -1.67 16.90 -3.17
CA GLN A 152 -0.75 17.77 -2.44
C GLN A 152 0.51 17.03 -1.96
N GLN A 153 0.71 15.77 -2.37
CA GLN A 153 1.82 14.91 -1.99
C GLN A 153 1.89 14.62 -0.48
N LYS A 154 0.74 14.53 0.18
CA LYS A 154 0.62 14.19 1.60
C LYS A 154 -0.03 12.83 1.78
N GLY A 155 0.35 12.13 2.83
CA GLY A 155 -0.23 10.85 3.17
C GLY A 155 -0.15 10.56 4.65
N GLU A 156 -1.07 9.73 5.14
CA GLU A 156 -1.13 9.33 6.54
C GLU A 156 -1.34 7.82 6.63
N VAL A 157 -0.60 7.18 7.54
CA VAL A 157 -0.84 5.78 7.93
C VAL A 157 -0.96 5.69 9.43
N ILE A 158 -1.90 4.86 9.88
CA ILE A 158 -2.13 4.56 11.29
C ILE A 158 -1.84 3.09 11.49
N ILE A 159 -0.88 2.80 12.35
CA ILE A 159 -0.45 1.45 12.70
C ILE A 159 -0.85 1.21 14.15
N PRO A 160 -2.03 0.61 14.40
CA PRO A 160 -2.43 0.26 15.76
C PRO A 160 -1.45 -0.76 16.33
N GLU A 161 -1.22 -0.70 17.64
CA GLU A 161 -0.36 -1.67 18.33
C GLU A 161 1.06 -1.75 17.74
N PHE A 162 1.60 -0.63 17.24
CA PHE A 162 2.89 -0.60 16.58
C PHE A 162 3.98 -1.22 17.46
N THR A 163 4.09 -0.81 18.72
CA THR A 163 5.21 -1.23 19.58
C THR A 163 5.09 -2.65 20.12
N SER A 164 3.89 -3.24 20.14
CA SER A 164 3.69 -4.63 20.56
C SER A 164 3.89 -5.61 19.40
N LYS A 165 3.57 -5.21 18.17
CA LYS A 165 3.67 -6.08 16.98
C LYS A 165 4.96 -5.87 16.18
N TYR A 166 5.46 -4.64 16.13
CA TYR A 166 6.58 -4.27 15.27
C TYR A 166 7.76 -3.77 16.09
N SER A 167 8.95 -4.18 15.69
CA SER A 167 10.21 -3.67 16.24
C SER A 167 10.62 -2.36 15.58
N SER A 168 10.20 -2.14 14.32
CA SER A 168 10.54 -0.92 13.59
C SER A 168 9.69 -0.67 12.34
N LEU A 169 9.69 0.59 11.90
CA LEU A 169 9.22 1.05 10.60
C LEU A 169 10.38 1.74 9.89
N THR A 170 10.67 1.40 8.64
CA THR A 170 11.64 2.13 7.82
C THR A 170 10.94 2.80 6.64
N LEU A 171 10.95 4.14 6.60
CA LEU A 171 10.43 4.94 5.49
C LEU A 171 11.49 5.04 4.39
N ILE A 172 11.06 4.92 3.13
CA ILE A 172 11.93 5.00 1.96
C ILE A 172 11.40 6.03 0.95
N PRO A 173 11.45 7.35 1.26
CA PRO A 173 10.99 8.35 0.31
C PRO A 173 11.97 8.48 -0.85
N SER A 174 11.45 8.62 -2.07
CA SER A 174 12.20 8.92 -3.28
C SER A 174 11.47 9.91 -4.17
N VAL A 175 12.21 10.64 -5.01
CA VAL A 175 11.66 11.57 -5.99
C VAL A 175 11.96 11.10 -7.41
N GLN A 176 10.94 11.12 -8.27
CA GLN A 176 10.98 10.53 -9.60
C GLN A 176 10.29 11.45 -10.62
N ASN A 177 10.76 12.69 -10.71
CA ASN A 177 10.12 13.76 -11.47
C ASN A 177 10.81 14.04 -12.81
N LYS A 178 12.12 14.33 -12.78
CA LYS A 178 12.89 14.77 -13.96
C LYS A 178 13.36 13.60 -14.81
N LEU A 179 12.99 13.54 -16.09
CA LEU A 179 13.38 12.43 -16.99
C LEU A 179 14.57 12.74 -17.90
N SER A 180 14.90 14.02 -18.08
CA SER A 180 15.94 14.48 -19.02
C SER A 180 16.46 15.87 -18.62
N GLY A 181 17.49 16.35 -19.32
CA GLY A 181 18.06 17.67 -19.11
C GLY A 181 18.81 17.81 -17.78
N PHE A 182 19.44 16.74 -17.32
CA PHE A 182 20.25 16.77 -16.11
C PHE A 182 21.45 17.70 -16.28
N THR A 183 21.77 18.44 -15.22
CA THR A 183 22.89 19.37 -15.11
C THR A 183 23.69 19.04 -13.85
N ASP A 184 24.87 19.63 -13.69
CA ASP A 184 25.69 19.40 -12.49
C ASP A 184 25.03 19.90 -11.20
N ASN A 185 24.08 20.84 -11.33
CA ASN A 185 23.37 21.47 -10.22
C ASN A 185 21.88 21.11 -10.23
N GLU A 186 21.59 19.84 -9.92
CA GLU A 186 20.21 19.38 -9.76
C GLU A 186 19.51 20.00 -8.53
N PRO A 187 18.25 20.45 -8.67
CA PRO A 187 17.50 21.00 -7.57
C PRO A 187 17.22 19.93 -6.50
N THR A 188 17.06 20.39 -5.26
CA THR A 188 16.58 19.55 -4.16
C THR A 188 15.15 19.90 -3.82
N TYR A 189 14.35 18.90 -3.51
CA TYR A 189 12.98 19.02 -3.06
C TYR A 189 12.91 18.82 -1.55
N LEU A 190 12.12 19.66 -0.88
CA LEU A 190 11.82 19.53 0.54
C LEU A 190 10.73 18.49 0.74
N PHE A 191 10.88 17.71 1.80
CA PHE A 191 9.81 16.89 2.36
C PHE A 191 9.97 16.85 3.87
N SER A 192 8.89 16.50 4.55
CA SER A 192 8.90 16.23 5.98
C SER A 192 8.06 15.02 6.30
N TRP A 193 8.27 14.51 7.50
CA TRP A 193 7.35 13.58 8.11
C TRP A 193 7.23 13.84 9.59
N ASP A 194 6.08 13.45 10.11
CA ASP A 194 5.69 13.60 11.50
C ASP A 194 5.20 12.26 12.00
N VAL A 195 5.75 11.82 13.12
CA VAL A 195 5.29 10.62 13.82
C VAL A 195 4.74 11.03 15.16
N LYS A 196 3.58 10.47 15.51
CA LYS A 196 3.02 10.53 16.86
C LYS A 196 2.82 9.12 17.35
N ILE A 197 3.34 8.84 18.53
CA ILE A 197 3.04 7.61 19.25
C ILE A 197 2.17 7.97 20.45
N LYS A 198 1.01 7.32 20.49
CA LYS A 198 0.05 7.44 21.59
C LYS A 198 -0.21 6.05 22.13
N GLU A 199 -0.13 5.92 23.45
CA GLU A 199 -0.64 4.73 24.11
C GLU A 199 -2.15 4.75 23.93
N VAL A 200 -2.72 3.74 23.27
CA VAL A 200 -4.17 3.61 23.20
C VAL A 200 -4.59 3.24 24.62
N SER A 201 -4.90 4.26 25.43
CA SER A 201 -5.52 4.04 26.73
C SER A 201 -6.78 3.24 26.46
N LYS A 202 -6.93 2.11 27.17
CA LYS A 202 -8.18 1.33 27.16
C LYS A 202 -9.39 2.17 27.60
N ASP A 203 -9.14 3.37 28.13
CA ASP A 203 -10.09 4.37 28.59
C ASP A 203 -9.98 5.69 27.80
N ASP A 204 -9.93 5.67 26.46
CA ASP A 204 -10.21 6.87 25.65
C ASP A 204 -11.73 6.96 25.40
N PRO A 205 -12.50 7.71 26.22
CA PRO A 205 -13.96 7.77 26.11
C PRO A 205 -14.43 8.34 24.77
N GLU A 206 -13.63 9.16 24.07
CA GLU A 206 -14.00 9.66 22.74
C GLU A 206 -13.85 8.57 21.68
N LEU A 207 -12.78 7.76 21.75
CA LEU A 207 -12.60 6.64 20.85
C LEU A 207 -13.67 5.56 21.07
N ILE A 208 -13.98 5.25 22.33
CA ILE A 208 -15.07 4.33 22.69
C ILE A 208 -16.40 4.85 22.12
N LYS A 209 -16.70 6.14 22.32
CA LYS A 209 -17.92 6.76 21.79
C LYS A 209 -18.00 6.71 20.26
N LYS A 210 -16.88 6.98 19.56
CA LYS A 210 -16.81 6.93 18.09
C LYS A 210 -16.98 5.50 17.55
N LEU A 211 -16.34 4.52 18.20
CA LEU A 211 -16.46 3.11 17.84
C LEU A 211 -17.89 2.58 18.09
N LEU A 212 -18.51 2.95 19.21
CA LEU A 212 -19.91 2.60 19.50
C LEU A 212 -20.87 3.21 18.47
N ALA A 213 -20.64 4.45 18.03
CA ALA A 213 -21.43 5.08 16.97
C ALA A 213 -21.28 4.36 15.63
N GLN A 214 -20.06 3.93 15.27
CA GLN A 214 -19.84 3.13 14.06
C GLN A 214 -20.52 1.76 14.15
N ILE A 215 -20.44 1.07 15.29
CA ILE A 215 -21.11 -0.22 15.50
C ILE A 215 -22.63 -0.06 15.36
N ALA A 216 -23.21 1.01 15.92
CA ALA A 216 -24.64 1.29 15.79
C ALA A 216 -25.04 1.53 14.32
N SER A 217 -24.26 2.31 13.58
CA SER A 217 -24.49 2.57 12.15
C SER A 217 -24.41 1.28 11.31
N LEU A 218 -23.39 0.44 11.54
CA LEU A 218 -23.24 -0.83 10.84
C LEU A 218 -24.37 -1.80 11.14
N LYS A 219 -24.82 -1.89 12.40
CA LYS A 219 -25.98 -2.71 12.79
C LYS A 219 -27.27 -2.24 12.11
N ALA A 220 -27.47 -0.93 12.00
CA ALA A 220 -28.63 -0.36 11.31
C ALA A 220 -28.60 -0.69 9.80
N GLU A 221 -27.43 -0.62 9.16
CA GLU A 221 -27.30 -0.97 7.74
C GLU A 221 -27.52 -2.47 7.51
N ILE A 222 -26.97 -3.34 8.38
CA ILE A 222 -27.23 -4.78 8.33
C ILE A 222 -28.73 -5.06 8.46
N ALA A 223 -29.42 -4.43 9.42
CA ALA A 223 -30.86 -4.60 9.60
C ALA A 223 -31.65 -4.13 8.36
N ARG A 224 -31.24 -3.01 7.74
CA ARG A 224 -31.84 -2.50 6.51
C ARG A 224 -31.67 -3.49 5.35
N LEU A 225 -30.46 -4.02 5.16
CA LEU A 225 -30.17 -4.99 4.11
C LEU A 225 -30.93 -6.30 4.34
N GLN A 226 -31.01 -6.79 5.58
CA GLN A 226 -31.81 -7.96 5.94
C GLN A 226 -33.29 -7.75 5.65
N ALA A 227 -33.84 -6.57 5.96
CA ALA A 227 -35.24 -6.24 5.63
C ALA A 227 -35.48 -6.20 4.11
N GLN A 228 -34.53 -5.67 3.34
CA GLN A 228 -34.60 -5.67 1.87
C GLN A 228 -34.54 -7.09 1.29
N ILE A 229 -33.63 -7.94 1.80
CA ILE A 229 -33.52 -9.34 1.40
C ILE A 229 -34.82 -10.08 1.69
N ASN A 230 -35.39 -9.92 2.89
CA ASN A 230 -36.66 -10.54 3.26
C ASN A 230 -37.84 -10.03 2.42
N ALA A 231 -37.85 -8.75 2.04
CA ALA A 231 -38.88 -8.20 1.16
C ALA A 231 -38.76 -8.69 -0.30
N LEU A 232 -37.54 -9.01 -0.76
CA LEU A 232 -37.29 -9.61 -2.07
C LEU A 232 -37.67 -11.10 -2.07
N LEU A 233 -37.28 -11.85 -1.04
CA LEU A 233 -37.63 -13.27 -0.88
C LEU A 233 -39.12 -13.49 -0.61
N GLY A 234 -39.76 -12.57 0.13
CA GLY A 234 -41.20 -12.60 0.40
C GLY A 234 -42.07 -12.27 -0.81
N LYS A 235 -41.50 -11.76 -1.91
CA LYS A 235 -42.22 -11.50 -3.17
C LYS A 235 -42.20 -12.69 -4.15
N GLU A 236 -41.40 -13.74 -3.88
CA GLU A 236 -41.34 -14.95 -4.72
C GLU A 236 -42.14 -16.14 -4.15
N GLN A 237 -42.77 -16.00 -2.99
CA GLN A 237 -43.62 -17.05 -2.41
C GLN A 237 -45.10 -16.64 -2.33
N THR A 238 -45.74 -16.42 -3.48
CA THR A 238 -47.10 -16.95 -3.64
C THR A 238 -46.98 -18.48 -3.79
N GLN A 239 -46.73 -19.17 -2.67
CA GLN A 239 -46.77 -20.63 -2.60
C GLN A 239 -48.18 -21.10 -2.98
N VAL A 240 -48.34 -21.55 -4.23
CA VAL A 240 -49.47 -22.39 -4.59
C VAL A 240 -49.20 -23.76 -3.97
N SER A 241 -49.77 -23.99 -2.78
CA SER A 241 -49.73 -25.29 -2.12
C SER A 241 -50.80 -26.19 -2.73
N CYS A 242 -50.42 -27.06 -3.66
CA CYS A 242 -51.30 -28.07 -4.28
C CYS A 242 -51.69 -29.23 -3.33
N LEU A 243 -51.41 -29.11 -2.03
CA LEU A 243 -51.64 -30.18 -1.03
C LEU A 243 -53.10 -30.29 -0.58
N ARG A 244 -53.90 -29.23 -0.76
CA ARG A 244 -55.29 -29.16 -0.33
C ARG A 244 -56.03 -28.11 -1.15
N PHE A 245 -57.25 -28.44 -1.56
CA PHE A 245 -58.18 -27.49 -2.16
C PHE A 245 -59.02 -26.86 -1.04
N GLU A 246 -58.91 -25.55 -0.87
CA GLU A 246 -59.71 -24.80 0.11
C GLU A 246 -61.12 -24.49 -0.44
N SER A 247 -61.32 -24.69 -1.75
CA SER A 247 -62.55 -24.33 -2.44
C SER A 247 -63.08 -25.47 -3.33
N ASN A 248 -64.40 -25.51 -3.53
CA ASN A 248 -65.04 -26.45 -4.44
C ASN A 248 -64.77 -26.03 -5.89
N LEU A 249 -64.05 -26.86 -6.63
CA LEU A 249 -63.76 -26.65 -8.05
C LEU A 249 -64.95 -27.12 -8.91
N TYR A 250 -65.28 -26.36 -9.96
CA TYR A 250 -66.35 -26.70 -10.89
C TYR A 250 -65.94 -26.55 -12.35
N TYR A 251 -66.64 -27.27 -13.21
CA TYR A 251 -66.34 -27.36 -14.64
C TYR A 251 -66.42 -25.99 -15.32
N GLY A 252 -65.39 -25.64 -16.09
CA GLY A 252 -65.29 -24.38 -16.82
C GLY A 252 -64.49 -23.27 -16.12
N MET A 253 -63.98 -23.50 -14.90
CA MET A 253 -63.14 -22.54 -14.20
C MET A 253 -61.76 -22.40 -14.89
N ARG A 254 -61.50 -21.26 -15.51
CA ARG A 254 -60.23 -20.93 -16.18
C ARG A 254 -59.65 -19.70 -15.48
N ASN A 255 -58.44 -19.80 -14.93
CA ASN A 255 -57.72 -18.80 -14.10
C ASN A 255 -57.86 -18.91 -12.58
N ASN A 256 -58.04 -20.11 -12.03
CA ASN A 256 -57.83 -20.36 -10.59
C ASN A 256 -56.48 -21.07 -10.36
N SER A 257 -55.72 -20.63 -9.36
CA SER A 257 -54.43 -21.21 -8.98
C SER A 257 -54.52 -22.65 -8.52
N GLU A 258 -55.63 -23.06 -7.89
CA GLU A 258 -55.91 -24.44 -7.49
C GLU A 258 -56.20 -25.35 -8.70
N VAL A 259 -56.85 -24.82 -9.75
CA VAL A 259 -57.10 -25.58 -11.00
C VAL A 259 -55.80 -25.89 -11.73
N ARG A 260 -54.76 -25.06 -11.57
CA ARG A 260 -53.43 -25.31 -12.17
C ARG A 260 -52.68 -26.48 -11.52
N CYS A 261 -53.15 -26.96 -10.37
CA CYS A 261 -52.58 -28.12 -9.68
C CYS A 261 -53.15 -29.47 -10.16
N LEU A 262 -54.22 -29.47 -10.97
CA LEU A 262 -54.80 -30.64 -11.63
C LEU A 262 -54.17 -30.85 -13.01
#